data_AF-A0A973GUD1-F1
#
_entry.id   AF-A0A973GUD1-F1
#
_cell.length_a   1.000
_cell.length_b   1.000
_cell.length_c   1.000
_cell.angle_alpha   90.00
_cell.angle_beta   90.00
_cell.angle_gamma   90.00
#
_symmetry.space_group_name_H-M   'P 1'
#
loop_
_entity.id
_entity.type
_entity.pdbx_description
1 polymer ?
#
loop_
_entity_poly.entity_id
_entity_poly.type
_entity_poly.pdbx_seq_one_letter_code
_entity_poly.pdbx_strand_id
1 'polypeptide(L)'
;MLFLLAAVLTGSSVEAAPAEQGAVITLFWGEGCPHCEREKAFLKDLGKKHPGLRVRDYEVWKNKGNGVLYKQVLRTAGIKQAGVPTTVVGTAVFMGFNDQTRRSIEEAVSRCVRDGCPDGVAELSKRELAQNAETAGIVRIPFLGSVDPGSVSLPVFTIIIGALDSFNPCAFFVLLFLLSLLIHARSRKRMFLIGGIFVLFSGLIYFLFMAAWLNVFLVVGQIAAITVAGGVVALAVGGINVKDFFLFKQGVSLVIPESAKPKLFERMRGLLKAPTMSALIAGTIVLAISANAYELLCTAGFPMVYTRVLTLNKLSAFQYYQYLVLYNIVYVVPLAVIVAVITVTLGAKKLTEWQGRQLKLVSGLMMLSLGTVLIVNPALLNNALASVVMLGGVLAASAVIIIVMKTMRPDIVKQV
;
A
#
# COMPACT_ATOMS: atom_id res chain seq x y z
N MET A 1 -21.05 -28.01 -11.62
CA MET A 1 -19.67 -28.29 -12.08
C MET A 1 -19.64 -28.70 -13.56
N LEU A 2 -20.32 -28.00 -14.49
CA LEU A 2 -20.14 -28.25 -15.94
C LEU A 2 -20.79 -27.19 -16.89
N PHE A 3 -20.91 -25.92 -16.50
CA PHE A 3 -21.55 -24.89 -17.36
C PHE A 3 -20.91 -23.49 -17.28
N LEU A 4 -19.58 -23.41 -17.04
CA LEU A 4 -18.85 -22.14 -16.93
C LEU A 4 -17.54 -22.13 -17.75
N LEU A 5 -17.48 -22.92 -18.83
CA LEU A 5 -16.25 -23.13 -19.61
C LEU A 5 -16.40 -22.83 -21.12
N ALA A 6 -17.45 -22.11 -21.54
CA ALA A 6 -17.74 -21.87 -22.97
C ALA A 6 -17.78 -20.39 -23.40
N ALA A 7 -17.35 -19.44 -22.56
CA ALA A 7 -17.42 -18.01 -22.89
C ALA A 7 -16.06 -17.30 -23.06
N VAL A 8 -14.96 -18.05 -23.27
CA VAL A 8 -13.59 -17.49 -23.36
C VAL A 8 -12.99 -17.56 -24.77
N LEU A 9 -13.76 -17.91 -25.82
CA LEU A 9 -13.21 -18.08 -27.18
C LEU A 9 -13.78 -17.16 -28.26
N THR A 10 -14.36 -16.02 -27.89
CA THR A 10 -14.57 -14.92 -28.87
C THR A 10 -13.53 -13.84 -28.60
N GLY A 11 -12.32 -14.06 -29.09
CA GLY A 11 -11.32 -13.01 -29.22
C GLY A 11 -11.82 -12.00 -30.25
N SER A 12 -12.40 -10.90 -29.78
CA SER A 12 -12.59 -9.73 -30.62
C SER A 12 -11.20 -9.19 -30.95
N SER A 13 -10.69 -9.53 -32.13
CA SER A 13 -9.57 -8.83 -32.73
C SER A 13 -9.96 -7.37 -32.89
N VAL A 14 -9.41 -6.51 -32.03
CA VAL A 14 -9.43 -5.07 -32.24
C VAL A 14 -8.56 -4.82 -33.46
N GLU A 15 -9.22 -4.65 -34.60
CA GLU A 15 -8.61 -4.27 -35.86
C GLU A 15 -7.94 -2.91 -35.65
N ALA A 16 -6.60 -2.89 -35.69
CA ALA A 16 -5.84 -1.67 -35.58
C ALA A 16 -6.19 -0.77 -36.77
N ALA A 17 -6.73 0.42 -36.49
CA ALA A 17 -7.03 1.41 -37.50
C ALA A 17 -5.77 1.72 -38.34
N PRO A 18 -5.89 1.88 -39.67
CA PRO A 18 -4.74 2.13 -40.52
C PRO A 18 -4.04 3.42 -40.12
N ALA A 19 -2.70 3.38 -40.06
CA ALA A 19 -1.88 4.55 -39.79
C ALA A 19 -2.04 5.56 -40.93
N GLU A 20 -2.77 6.64 -40.67
CA GLU A 20 -2.98 7.73 -41.62
C GLU A 20 -1.65 8.43 -41.95
N GLN A 21 -1.34 8.48 -43.23
CA GLN A 21 -0.10 9.05 -43.78
C GLN A 21 -0.21 10.57 -43.82
N GLY A 22 0.38 11.24 -42.83
CA GLY A 22 0.52 12.70 -42.76
C GLY A 22 1.45 13.10 -41.62
N ALA A 23 2.20 14.19 -41.78
CA ALA A 23 3.12 14.68 -40.75
C ALA A 23 2.32 15.27 -39.58
N VAL A 24 2.44 14.69 -38.38
CA VAL A 24 1.70 15.15 -37.19
C VAL A 24 2.60 15.99 -36.30
N ILE A 25 2.21 17.25 -36.11
CA ILE A 25 2.78 18.13 -35.07
C ILE A 25 1.82 18.16 -33.89
N THR A 26 2.35 18.08 -32.67
CA THR A 26 1.54 18.24 -31.46
C THR A 26 1.89 19.52 -30.71
N LEU A 27 0.91 20.37 -30.42
CA LEU A 27 1.01 21.59 -29.61
C LEU A 27 0.30 21.39 -28.27
N PHE A 28 1.03 21.55 -27.16
CA PHE A 28 0.44 21.68 -25.82
C PHE A 28 0.29 23.15 -25.46
N TRP A 29 -0.93 23.58 -25.14
CA TRP A 29 -1.26 24.99 -24.89
C TRP A 29 -2.15 25.18 -23.65
N GLY A 30 -2.27 26.42 -23.18
CA GLY A 30 -3.12 26.78 -22.04
C GLY A 30 -4.08 27.92 -22.38
N GLU A 31 -5.31 27.86 -21.87
CA GLU A 31 -6.30 28.91 -22.09
C GLU A 31 -5.84 30.24 -21.47
N GLY A 32 -5.79 31.32 -22.27
CA GLY A 32 -5.31 32.63 -21.84
C GLY A 32 -3.80 32.85 -22.02
N CYS A 33 -3.08 31.93 -22.67
CA CYS A 33 -1.65 32.03 -22.97
C CYS A 33 -1.37 32.86 -24.25
N PRO A 34 -0.78 34.08 -24.18
CA PRO A 34 -0.56 34.92 -25.36
C PRO A 34 0.46 34.36 -26.34
N HIS A 35 1.46 33.62 -25.85
CA HIS A 35 2.45 32.95 -26.70
C HIS A 35 1.85 31.78 -27.48
N CYS A 36 0.88 31.08 -26.89
CA CYS A 36 0.20 29.95 -27.49
C CYS A 36 -0.67 30.40 -28.68
N GLU A 37 -1.37 31.53 -28.56
CA GLU A 37 -2.16 32.08 -29.66
C GLU A 37 -1.29 32.54 -30.84
N ARG A 38 -0.12 33.13 -30.55
CA ARG A 38 0.87 33.46 -31.60
C ARG A 38 1.40 32.22 -32.31
N GLU A 39 1.66 31.15 -31.56
CA GLU A 39 2.13 29.89 -32.14
C GLU A 39 1.05 29.17 -32.94
N LYS A 40 -0.21 29.15 -32.47
CA LYS A 40 -1.35 28.61 -33.23
C LYS A 40 -1.52 29.31 -34.58
N ALA A 41 -1.41 30.64 -34.61
CA ALA A 41 -1.47 31.42 -35.85
C ALA A 41 -0.33 31.03 -36.81
N PHE A 42 0.90 30.93 -36.29
CA PHE A 42 2.07 30.49 -37.06
C PHE A 42 1.91 29.06 -37.61
N LEU A 43 1.49 28.09 -36.79
CA LEU A 43 1.28 26.70 -37.20
C LEU A 43 0.16 26.57 -38.24
N LYS A 44 -0.88 27.40 -38.15
CA LYS A 44 -1.94 27.48 -39.17
C LYS A 44 -1.40 27.94 -40.52
N ASP A 45 -0.52 28.94 -40.54
CA ASP A 45 0.12 29.39 -41.79
C ASP A 45 1.13 28.37 -42.30
N LEU A 46 1.82 27.66 -41.41
CA LEU A 46 2.75 26.58 -41.77
C LEU A 46 2.01 25.39 -42.41
N GLY A 47 0.81 25.05 -41.91
CA GLY A 47 -0.05 24.03 -42.52
C GLY A 47 -0.48 24.38 -43.95
N LYS A 48 -0.66 25.67 -44.29
CA LYS A 48 -0.93 26.09 -45.67
C LYS A 48 0.26 25.86 -46.61
N LYS A 49 1.48 26.02 -46.09
CA LYS A 49 2.73 25.78 -46.85
C LYS A 49 3.01 24.28 -47.05
N HIS A 50 2.49 23.42 -46.16
CA HIS A 50 2.70 21.98 -46.19
C HIS A 50 1.36 21.23 -46.10
N PRO A 51 0.69 20.94 -47.23
CA PRO A 51 -0.67 20.36 -47.26
C PRO A 51 -0.84 18.99 -46.57
N GLY A 52 0.26 18.26 -46.33
CA GLY A 52 0.28 16.99 -45.59
C GLY A 52 0.51 17.13 -44.07
N LEU A 53 0.57 18.36 -43.56
CA LEU A 53 0.84 18.65 -42.15
C LEU A 53 -0.46 18.74 -41.35
N ARG A 54 -0.58 17.93 -40.31
CA ARG A 54 -1.70 17.96 -39.36
C ARG A 54 -1.19 18.46 -38.01
N VAL A 55 -1.84 19.49 -37.48
CA VAL A 55 -1.54 20.03 -36.15
C VAL A 55 -2.59 19.51 -35.19
N ARG A 56 -2.16 18.76 -34.17
CA ARG A 56 -2.99 18.37 -33.03
C ARG A 56 -2.66 19.29 -31.87
N ASP A 57 -3.67 19.89 -31.26
CA ASP A 57 -3.49 20.75 -30.11
C ASP A 57 -4.21 20.20 -28.87
N TYR A 58 -3.54 20.30 -27.72
CA TYR A 58 -4.05 19.83 -26.43
C TYR A 58 -4.00 20.97 -25.42
N GLU A 59 -5.16 21.41 -24.94
CA GLU A 59 -5.27 22.32 -23.80
C GLU A 59 -4.87 21.56 -22.52
N VAL A 60 -3.95 22.07 -21.70
CA VAL A 60 -3.39 21.32 -20.55
C VAL A 60 -3.66 21.93 -19.18
N TRP A 61 -4.20 23.16 -19.09
CA TRP A 61 -4.46 23.80 -17.80
C TRP A 61 -5.83 23.41 -17.22
N LYS A 62 -6.86 23.35 -18.06
CA LYS A 62 -8.22 23.00 -17.64
C LYS A 62 -8.55 21.53 -17.91
N ASN A 63 -7.98 20.92 -18.94
CA ASN A 63 -8.17 19.50 -19.21
C ASN A 63 -7.13 18.63 -18.48
N LYS A 64 -7.56 17.99 -17.39
CA LYS A 64 -6.72 17.09 -16.58
C LYS A 64 -6.13 15.92 -17.37
N GLY A 65 -6.88 15.37 -18.34
CA GLY A 65 -6.42 14.25 -19.17
C GLY A 65 -5.24 14.64 -20.06
N ASN A 66 -5.37 15.77 -20.75
CA ASN A 66 -4.30 16.35 -21.55
C ASN A 66 -3.10 16.78 -20.70
N GLY A 67 -3.35 17.29 -19.48
CA GLY A 67 -2.28 17.63 -18.53
C GLY A 67 -1.46 16.43 -18.07
N VAL A 68 -2.06 15.22 -18.00
CA VAL A 68 -1.33 13.98 -17.74
C VAL A 68 -0.45 13.62 -18.95
N LEU A 69 -1.00 13.65 -20.16
CA LEU A 69 -0.25 13.41 -21.40
C LEU A 69 0.93 14.38 -21.56
N TYR A 70 0.73 15.66 -21.22
CA TYR A 70 1.78 16.67 -21.28
C TYR A 70 2.94 16.37 -20.32
N LYS A 71 2.64 16.07 -19.05
CA LYS A 71 3.66 15.68 -18.05
C LYS A 71 4.41 14.42 -18.46
N GLN A 72 3.71 13.50 -19.10
CA GLN A 72 4.24 12.26 -19.63
C GLN A 72 5.29 12.54 -20.72
N VAL A 73 4.90 13.31 -21.75
CA VAL A 73 5.79 13.74 -22.83
C VAL A 73 7.04 14.45 -22.31
N LEU A 74 6.91 15.39 -21.37
CA LEU A 74 8.06 16.09 -20.79
C LEU A 74 9.02 15.14 -20.08
N ARG A 75 8.50 14.20 -19.29
CA ARG A 75 9.32 13.24 -18.55
C ARG A 75 10.13 12.37 -19.49
N THR A 76 9.50 11.82 -20.52
CA THR A 76 10.16 10.91 -21.48
C THR A 76 11.16 11.65 -22.37
N ALA A 77 10.93 12.95 -22.61
CA ALA A 77 11.91 13.83 -23.25
C ALA A 77 13.06 14.27 -22.30
N GLY A 78 13.08 13.85 -21.03
CA GLY A 78 14.10 14.22 -20.06
C GLY A 78 13.95 15.65 -19.49
N ILE A 79 12.79 16.28 -19.68
CA ILE A 79 12.52 17.66 -19.30
C ILE A 79 11.81 17.68 -17.93
N LYS A 80 12.45 18.30 -16.94
CA LYS A 80 11.93 18.33 -15.55
C LYS A 80 10.76 19.29 -15.37
N GLN A 81 10.78 20.44 -16.05
CA GLN A 81 9.74 21.47 -16.01
C GLN A 81 9.71 22.23 -17.33
N ALA A 82 8.51 22.50 -17.85
CA ALA A 82 8.29 23.32 -19.04
C ALA A 82 6.95 24.05 -18.98
N GLY A 83 6.91 25.25 -19.52
CA GLY A 83 5.69 26.03 -19.70
C GLY A 83 5.03 25.80 -21.06
N VAL A 84 3.80 26.28 -21.22
CA VAL A 84 3.13 26.35 -22.52
C VAL A 84 3.49 27.66 -23.24
N PRO A 85 3.54 27.67 -24.58
CA PRO A 85 3.33 26.54 -25.48
C PRO A 85 4.52 25.58 -25.49
N THR A 86 4.25 24.29 -25.70
CA THR A 86 5.28 23.27 -25.97
C THR A 86 4.88 22.49 -27.21
N THR A 87 5.78 22.41 -28.19
CA THR A 87 5.50 21.83 -29.50
C THR A 87 6.42 20.65 -29.79
N VAL A 88 5.85 19.54 -30.24
CA VAL A 88 6.55 18.31 -30.59
C VAL A 88 6.49 18.12 -32.11
N VAL A 89 7.66 18.03 -32.74
CA VAL A 89 7.82 17.79 -34.18
C VAL A 89 8.78 16.61 -34.36
N GLY A 90 8.25 15.46 -34.77
CA GLY A 90 9.04 14.21 -34.79
C GLY A 90 9.63 13.93 -33.41
N THR A 91 10.95 13.78 -33.31
CA THR A 91 11.64 13.56 -32.02
C THR A 91 12.02 14.84 -31.27
N ALA A 92 11.81 16.02 -31.87
CA ALA A 92 12.21 17.30 -31.29
C ALA A 92 11.09 17.92 -30.46
N VAL A 93 11.45 18.46 -29.29
CA VAL A 93 10.55 19.16 -28.36
C VAL A 93 11.00 20.61 -28.22
N PHE A 94 10.10 21.54 -28.50
CA PHE A 94 10.32 22.98 -28.43
C PHE A 94 9.48 23.59 -27.31
N MET A 95 10.10 24.43 -26.48
CA MET A 95 9.44 25.08 -25.34
C MET A 95 9.38 26.59 -25.55
N GLY A 96 8.20 27.17 -25.35
CA GLY A 96 7.94 28.60 -25.55
C GLY A 96 7.91 29.02 -27.03
N PHE A 97 7.47 30.26 -27.28
CA PHE A 97 7.39 30.80 -28.63
C PHE A 97 7.99 32.20 -28.75
N ASN A 98 9.08 32.31 -29.51
CA ASN A 98 9.80 33.52 -29.89
C ASN A 98 10.38 33.36 -31.32
N ASP A 99 11.07 34.37 -31.87
CA ASP A 99 11.58 34.32 -33.26
C ASP A 99 12.64 33.25 -33.51
N GLN A 100 13.39 32.86 -32.48
CA GLN A 100 14.37 31.77 -32.58
C GLN A 100 13.67 30.41 -32.60
N THR A 101 12.72 30.19 -31.69
CA THR A 101 11.93 28.95 -31.65
C THR A 101 11.09 28.79 -32.91
N ARG A 102 10.53 29.89 -33.44
CA ARG A 102 9.79 29.89 -34.72
C ARG A 102 10.63 29.32 -35.87
N ARG A 103 11.86 29.84 -36.06
CA ARG A 103 12.79 29.35 -37.09
C ARG A 103 13.15 27.88 -36.87
N SER A 104 13.40 27.51 -35.62
CA SER A 104 13.74 26.13 -35.25
C SER A 104 12.60 25.14 -35.53
N ILE A 105 11.35 25.54 -35.29
CA ILE A 105 10.16 24.74 -35.63
C ILE A 105 10.01 24.64 -37.15
N GLU A 106 10.14 25.73 -37.91
CA GLU A 106 10.03 25.71 -39.38
C GLU A 106 11.09 24.79 -40.02
N GLU A 107 12.33 24.82 -39.54
CA GLU A 107 13.40 23.92 -39.96
C GLU A 107 13.14 22.46 -39.57
N ALA A 108 12.63 22.22 -38.36
CA ALA A 108 12.28 20.87 -37.90
C ALA A 108 11.14 20.29 -38.73
N VAL A 109 10.11 21.07 -39.04
CA VAL A 109 8.99 20.65 -39.89
C VAL A 109 9.46 20.38 -41.31
N SER A 110 10.30 21.24 -41.88
CA SER A 110 10.87 21.04 -43.21
C SER A 110 11.68 19.73 -43.30
N ARG A 111 12.47 19.40 -42.27
CA ARG A 111 13.16 18.11 -42.17
C ARG A 111 12.18 16.94 -42.03
N CYS A 112 11.21 17.07 -41.12
CA CYS A 112 10.20 16.04 -40.85
C CYS A 112 9.40 15.67 -42.11
N VAL A 113 9.01 16.68 -42.91
CA VAL A 113 8.24 16.48 -44.14
C VAL A 113 9.08 15.81 -45.23
N ARG A 114 10.39 16.08 -45.32
CA ARG A 114 11.27 15.44 -46.31
C ARG A 114 11.66 14.00 -45.94
N ASP A 115 12.02 13.78 -44.68
CA ASP A 115 12.68 12.55 -44.24
C ASP A 115 11.68 11.53 -43.64
N GLY A 116 10.41 11.92 -43.51
CA GLY A 116 9.35 11.16 -42.85
C GLY A 116 9.13 11.67 -41.44
N CYS A 117 7.86 11.96 -41.11
CA CYS A 117 7.49 12.61 -39.87
C CYS A 117 6.75 11.65 -38.94
N PRO A 118 7.46 10.95 -38.04
CA PRO A 118 6.81 10.10 -37.05
C PRO A 118 6.01 10.97 -36.08
N ASP A 119 4.88 10.43 -35.59
CA ASP A 119 4.12 11.06 -34.53
C ASP A 119 4.96 11.05 -33.24
N GLY A 120 5.58 12.20 -32.94
CA GLY A 120 6.51 12.36 -31.84
C GLY A 120 5.92 12.01 -30.48
N VAL A 121 4.64 12.31 -30.27
CA VAL A 121 3.97 11.99 -29.02
C VAL A 121 3.68 10.49 -28.95
N ALA A 122 3.27 9.86 -30.04
CA ALA A 122 3.10 8.41 -30.09
C ALA A 122 4.42 7.65 -29.86
N GLU A 123 5.52 8.11 -30.46
CA GLU A 123 6.84 7.51 -30.27
C GLU A 123 7.40 7.72 -28.85
N LEU A 124 7.19 8.89 -28.25
CA LEU A 124 7.53 9.13 -26.85
C LEU A 124 6.67 8.27 -25.91
N SER A 125 5.38 8.08 -26.20
CA SER A 125 4.53 7.16 -25.44
C SER A 125 4.97 5.69 -25.58
N LYS A 126 5.43 5.25 -26.77
CA LYS A 126 6.02 3.91 -26.96
C LYS A 126 7.34 3.74 -26.21
N ARG A 127 8.21 4.75 -26.23
CA ARG A 127 9.47 4.74 -25.47
C ARG A 127 9.23 4.63 -23.97
N GLU A 128 8.20 5.29 -23.46
CA GLU A 128 7.83 5.14 -22.06
C GLU A 128 7.26 3.76 -21.74
N LEU A 129 6.47 3.17 -22.63
CA LEU A 129 6.04 1.77 -22.47
C LEU A 129 7.26 0.83 -22.44
N ALA A 130 8.28 1.08 -23.27
CA ALA A 130 9.53 0.32 -23.29
C ALA A 130 10.43 0.59 -22.07
N GLN A 131 10.55 1.84 -21.62
CA GLN A 131 11.35 2.24 -20.46
C GLN A 131 10.70 1.80 -19.15
N ASN A 132 9.36 1.79 -19.09
CA ASN A 132 8.60 1.16 -18.00
C ASN A 132 8.74 -0.36 -18.05
N ALA A 133 8.87 -0.99 -19.22
CA ALA A 133 9.15 -2.42 -19.34
C ALA A 133 10.57 -2.78 -18.89
N GLU A 134 11.59 -1.96 -19.17
CA GLU A 134 12.96 -2.17 -18.68
C GLU A 134 13.11 -1.86 -17.18
N THR A 135 12.43 -0.84 -16.67
CA THR A 135 12.43 -0.52 -15.22
C THR A 135 11.56 -1.49 -14.41
N ALA A 136 10.64 -2.21 -15.08
CA ALA A 136 9.93 -3.38 -14.54
C ALA A 136 10.68 -4.71 -14.74
N GLY A 137 11.89 -4.68 -15.32
CA GLY A 137 12.65 -5.86 -15.73
C GLY A 137 13.48 -6.51 -14.62
N ILE A 138 12.92 -7.54 -13.99
CA ILE A 138 13.60 -8.73 -13.43
C ILE A 138 14.63 -8.47 -12.32
N VAL A 139 14.17 -8.55 -11.06
CA VAL A 139 15.05 -8.94 -9.94
C VAL A 139 15.18 -10.46 -9.96
N ARG A 140 16.37 -10.98 -10.31
CA ARG A 140 16.67 -12.42 -10.22
C ARG A 140 16.97 -12.79 -8.77
N ILE A 141 16.06 -13.54 -8.14
CA ILE A 141 16.27 -14.09 -6.80
C ILE A 141 16.93 -15.47 -6.93
N PRO A 142 18.04 -15.77 -6.23
CA PRO A 142 18.53 -17.13 -6.13
C PRO A 142 17.46 -17.99 -5.45
N PHE A 143 17.21 -19.21 -5.94
CA PHE A 143 16.26 -20.21 -5.42
C PHE A 143 14.76 -20.08 -5.79
N LEU A 144 14.23 -18.89 -6.16
CA LEU A 144 12.78 -18.69 -6.40
C LEU A 144 12.40 -18.29 -7.84
N GLY A 145 13.37 -18.12 -8.73
CA GLY A 145 13.10 -17.72 -10.12
C GLY A 145 12.71 -16.24 -10.27
N SER A 146 12.43 -15.82 -11.51
CA SER A 146 12.05 -14.45 -11.86
C SER A 146 10.58 -14.18 -11.57
N VAL A 147 10.29 -13.28 -10.64
CA VAL A 147 8.92 -12.84 -10.33
C VAL A 147 8.75 -11.40 -10.82
N ASP A 148 7.85 -11.21 -11.78
CA ASP A 148 7.48 -9.90 -12.33
C ASP A 148 6.53 -9.17 -11.35
N PRO A 149 6.92 -8.00 -10.79
CA PRO A 149 6.06 -7.22 -9.89
C PRO A 149 4.79 -6.69 -10.57
N GLY A 150 4.74 -6.63 -11.91
CA GLY A 150 3.57 -6.27 -12.71
C GLY A 150 2.66 -7.46 -13.07
N SER A 151 3.11 -8.70 -12.84
CA SER A 151 2.33 -9.92 -13.14
C SER A 151 1.55 -10.46 -11.93
N VAL A 152 1.61 -9.79 -10.77
CA VAL A 152 0.83 -10.21 -9.61
C VAL A 152 -0.59 -9.68 -9.79
N SER A 153 -1.53 -10.56 -10.15
CA SER A 153 -2.93 -10.20 -10.26
C SER A 153 -3.44 -9.58 -8.96
N LEU A 154 -4.35 -8.60 -9.05
CA LEU A 154 -4.92 -7.92 -7.88
C LEU A 154 -5.35 -8.88 -6.76
N PRO A 155 -6.02 -10.01 -7.03
CA PRO A 155 -6.36 -10.98 -5.97
C PRO A 155 -5.14 -11.57 -5.27
N VAL A 156 -4.07 -11.90 -6.01
CA VAL A 156 -2.84 -12.44 -5.41
C VAL A 156 -2.15 -11.36 -4.58
N PHE A 157 -2.12 -10.12 -5.06
CA PHE A 157 -1.60 -9.00 -4.29
C PHE A 157 -2.39 -8.78 -3.00
N THR A 158 -3.73 -8.84 -3.06
CA THR A 158 -4.60 -8.79 -1.87
C THR A 158 -4.26 -9.89 -0.86
N ILE A 159 -4.08 -11.13 -1.33
CA ILE A 159 -3.77 -12.26 -0.45
C ILE A 159 -2.39 -12.07 0.18
N ILE A 160 -1.38 -11.67 -0.59
CA ILE A 160 -0.03 -11.45 -0.07
C ILE A 160 -0.03 -10.35 0.98
N ILE A 161 -0.55 -9.16 0.67
CA ILE A 161 -0.54 -8.04 1.62
C ILE A 161 -1.41 -8.35 2.84
N GLY A 162 -2.60 -8.91 2.64
CA GLY A 162 -3.48 -9.33 3.75
C GLY A 162 -2.82 -10.39 4.64
N ALA A 163 -2.06 -11.33 4.06
CA ALA A 163 -1.31 -12.32 4.82
C ALA A 163 -0.14 -11.70 5.57
N LEU A 164 0.62 -10.79 4.95
CA LEU A 164 1.72 -10.09 5.63
C LEU A 164 1.22 -9.27 6.83
N ASP A 165 0.09 -8.59 6.66
CA ASP A 165 -0.59 -7.84 7.71
C ASP A 165 -1.18 -8.74 8.81
N SER A 166 -1.68 -9.92 8.44
CA SER A 166 -2.25 -10.90 9.38
C SER A 166 -1.26 -11.40 10.44
N PHE A 167 0.04 -11.33 10.17
CA PHE A 167 1.09 -11.62 11.13
C PHE A 167 1.35 -10.40 12.03
N ASN A 168 0.32 -9.97 12.77
CA ASN A 168 0.41 -8.84 13.69
C ASN A 168 0.67 -9.29 15.14
N PRO A 169 1.91 -9.15 15.66
CA PRO A 169 2.21 -9.52 17.05
C PRO A 169 1.42 -8.69 18.09
N CYS A 170 0.93 -7.49 17.74
CA CYS A 170 0.07 -6.67 18.60
C CYS A 170 -1.28 -7.38 18.86
N ALA A 171 -1.95 -7.80 17.79
CA ALA A 171 -3.24 -8.49 17.87
C ALA A 171 -3.13 -9.85 18.55
N PHE A 172 -2.05 -10.59 18.25
CA PHE A 172 -1.78 -11.88 18.89
C PHE A 172 -1.63 -11.73 20.40
N PHE A 173 -0.88 -10.75 20.89
CA PHE A 173 -0.69 -10.58 22.33
C PHE A 173 -2.01 -10.34 23.07
N VAL A 174 -2.88 -9.46 22.56
CA VAL A 174 -4.17 -9.16 23.19
C VAL A 174 -5.10 -10.37 23.15
N LEU A 175 -5.16 -11.06 22.00
CA LEU A 175 -5.96 -12.28 21.85
C LEU A 175 -5.50 -13.38 22.83
N LEU A 176 -4.19 -13.60 22.90
CA LEU A 176 -3.60 -14.61 23.77
C LEU A 176 -3.85 -14.29 25.26
N PHE A 177 -3.75 -13.01 25.64
CA PHE A 177 -4.10 -12.56 26.99
C PHE A 177 -5.57 -12.82 27.32
N LEU A 178 -6.50 -12.44 26.42
CA LEU A 178 -7.93 -12.69 26.57
C LEU A 178 -8.21 -14.20 26.77
N LEU A 179 -7.69 -15.03 25.86
CA LEU A 179 -7.90 -16.47 25.94
C LEU A 179 -7.30 -17.08 27.21
N SER A 180 -6.16 -16.57 27.69
CA SER A 180 -5.51 -17.05 28.92
C SER A 180 -6.38 -16.90 30.17
N LEU A 181 -7.19 -15.84 30.22
CA LEU A 181 -8.10 -15.57 31.32
C LEU A 181 -9.32 -16.51 31.26
N LEU A 182 -9.77 -16.84 30.06
CA LEU A 182 -10.93 -17.69 29.82
C LEU A 182 -10.64 -19.18 30.02
N ILE A 183 -9.39 -19.63 29.93
CA ILE A 183 -9.00 -21.01 30.25
C ILE A 183 -9.49 -21.41 31.66
N HIS A 184 -9.44 -20.50 32.62
CA HIS A 184 -9.87 -20.77 34.00
C HIS A 184 -11.38 -21.03 34.11
N ALA A 185 -12.18 -20.61 33.12
CA ALA A 185 -13.61 -20.91 33.04
C ALA A 185 -13.92 -22.32 32.50
N ARG A 186 -12.92 -23.06 32.00
CA ARG A 186 -12.97 -24.45 31.48
C ARG A 186 -14.09 -24.79 30.49
N SER A 187 -14.69 -23.81 29.80
CA SER A 187 -15.77 -24.05 28.84
C SER A 187 -15.33 -23.77 27.40
N ARG A 188 -15.11 -24.84 26.62
CA ARG A 188 -14.73 -24.72 25.20
C ARG A 188 -15.75 -23.94 24.37
N LYS A 189 -17.05 -24.14 24.63
CA LYS A 189 -18.14 -23.41 23.95
C LYS A 189 -18.05 -21.90 24.19
N ARG A 190 -17.80 -21.49 25.44
CA ARG A 190 -17.63 -20.06 25.78
C ARG A 190 -16.36 -19.48 25.16
N MET A 191 -15.26 -20.23 25.16
CA MET A 191 -14.02 -19.79 24.54
C MET A 191 -14.16 -19.59 23.02
N PHE A 192 -14.81 -20.51 22.31
CA PHE A 192 -15.10 -20.34 20.87
C PHE A 192 -16.04 -19.15 20.62
N LEU A 193 -17.07 -18.97 21.44
CA LEU A 193 -17.96 -17.82 21.31
C LEU A 193 -17.21 -16.50 21.49
N ILE A 194 -16.44 -16.36 22.57
CA ILE A 194 -15.73 -15.11 22.89
C ILE A 194 -14.60 -14.86 21.89
N GLY A 195 -13.77 -15.87 21.61
CA GLY A 195 -12.71 -15.77 20.61
C GLY A 195 -13.27 -15.48 19.22
N GLY A 196 -14.37 -16.11 18.84
CA GLY A 196 -15.06 -15.85 17.57
C GLY A 196 -15.62 -14.43 17.46
N ILE A 197 -16.25 -13.92 18.53
CA ILE A 197 -16.70 -12.52 18.59
C ILE A 197 -15.51 -11.57 18.49
N PHE A 198 -14.42 -11.84 19.20
CA PHE A 198 -13.21 -11.03 19.12
C PHE A 198 -12.67 -10.98 17.67
N VAL A 199 -12.52 -12.14 17.01
CA VAL A 199 -12.04 -12.23 15.62
C VAL A 199 -12.98 -11.52 14.65
N LEU A 200 -14.30 -11.72 14.79
CA LEU A 200 -15.31 -11.08 13.94
C LEU A 200 -15.28 -9.56 14.06
N PHE A 201 -15.29 -9.03 15.29
CA PHE A 201 -15.23 -7.59 15.51
C PHE A 201 -13.87 -7.01 15.13
N SER A 202 -12.78 -7.77 15.27
CA SER A 202 -11.47 -7.37 14.76
C SER A 202 -11.52 -7.15 13.25
N GLY A 203 -11.96 -8.16 12.49
CA GLY A 203 -12.12 -8.02 11.04
C GLY A 203 -13.10 -6.93 10.63
N LEU A 204 -14.21 -6.75 11.37
CA LEU A 204 -15.18 -5.69 11.09
C LEU A 204 -14.58 -4.29 11.30
N ILE A 205 -13.94 -4.04 12.43
CA ILE A 205 -13.31 -2.74 12.73
C ILE A 205 -12.19 -2.46 11.74
N TYR A 206 -11.39 -3.48 11.40
CA TYR A 206 -10.34 -3.36 10.41
C TYR A 206 -10.89 -3.02 9.02
N PHE A 207 -11.94 -3.71 8.58
CA PHE A 207 -12.66 -3.39 7.35
C PHE A 207 -13.21 -1.96 7.34
N LEU A 208 -13.88 -1.53 8.42
CA LEU A 208 -14.42 -0.18 8.54
C LEU A 208 -13.33 0.88 8.46
N PHE A 209 -12.18 0.63 9.09
CA PHE A 209 -11.01 1.50 8.99
C PHE A 209 -10.50 1.58 7.54
N MET A 210 -10.27 0.44 6.88
CA MET A 210 -9.82 0.41 5.49
C MET A 210 -10.80 1.13 4.55
N ALA A 211 -12.11 0.94 4.78
CA ALA A 211 -13.17 1.59 4.02
C ALA A 211 -13.17 3.11 4.24
N ALA A 212 -13.07 3.57 5.49
CA ALA A 212 -12.97 4.99 5.81
C ALA A 212 -11.73 5.60 5.15
N TRP A 213 -10.59 4.92 5.23
CA TRP A 213 -9.33 5.37 4.66
C TRP A 213 -9.37 5.45 3.13
N LEU A 214 -9.93 4.43 2.47
CA LEU A 214 -10.15 4.42 1.02
C LEU A 214 -10.95 5.65 0.57
N ASN A 215 -12.06 5.96 1.26
CA ASN A 215 -12.90 7.11 0.94
C ASN A 215 -12.17 8.44 1.16
N VAL A 216 -11.35 8.55 2.20
CA VAL A 216 -10.48 9.73 2.40
C VAL A 216 -9.52 9.91 1.22
N PHE A 217 -8.89 8.84 0.74
CA PHE A 217 -7.99 8.91 -0.41
C PHE A 217 -8.68 9.24 -1.73
N LEU A 218 -9.93 8.80 -1.92
CA LEU A 218 -10.72 9.16 -3.10
C LEU A 218 -11.06 10.66 -3.14
N VAL A 219 -11.22 11.30 -1.97
CA VAL A 219 -11.64 12.71 -1.87
C VAL A 219 -10.44 13.68 -1.78
N VAL A 220 -9.46 13.37 -0.93
CA VAL A 220 -8.41 14.33 -0.52
C VAL A 220 -7.05 14.02 -1.15
N GLY A 221 -6.85 12.80 -1.68
CA GLY A 221 -5.54 12.32 -2.08
C GLY A 221 -4.63 12.03 -0.87
N GLN A 222 -3.35 11.73 -1.11
CA GLN A 222 -2.41 11.35 -0.05
C GLN A 222 -2.07 12.53 0.88
N ILE A 223 -2.46 12.44 2.15
CA ILE A 223 -2.11 13.44 3.17
C ILE A 223 -0.79 13.04 3.83
N ALA A 224 0.33 13.59 3.35
CA ALA A 224 1.67 13.31 3.89
C ALA A 224 1.77 13.53 5.41
N ALA A 225 1.03 14.50 5.96
CA ALA A 225 1.02 14.79 7.39
C ALA A 225 0.54 13.61 8.25
N ILE A 226 -0.48 12.87 7.80
CA ILE A 226 -1.01 11.72 8.56
C ILE A 226 -0.02 10.55 8.52
N THR A 227 0.62 10.32 7.36
CA THR A 227 1.66 9.31 7.20
C THR A 227 2.85 9.57 8.13
N VAL A 228 3.31 10.82 8.21
CA VAL A 228 4.41 11.22 9.10
C VAL A 228 4.00 11.09 10.57
N ALA A 229 2.79 11.55 10.95
CA ALA A 229 2.29 11.43 12.31
C ALA A 229 2.21 9.95 12.76
N GLY A 230 1.67 9.08 11.91
CA GLY A 230 1.64 7.64 12.15
C GLY A 230 3.04 7.03 12.28
N GLY A 231 3.97 7.44 11.42
CA GLY A 231 5.37 7.01 11.49
C GLY A 231 6.06 7.40 12.79
N VAL A 232 5.85 8.63 13.29
CA VAL A 232 6.41 9.10 14.57
C VAL A 232 5.85 8.30 15.75
N VAL A 233 4.53 8.05 15.76
CA VAL A 233 3.90 7.22 16.80
C VAL A 233 4.45 5.79 16.75
N ALA A 234 4.57 5.20 15.57
CA ALA A 234 5.14 3.86 15.38
C ALA A 234 6.59 3.78 15.89
N LEU A 235 7.42 4.81 15.61
CA LEU A 235 8.79 4.86 16.13
C LEU A 235 8.83 4.93 17.66
N ALA A 236 7.99 5.77 18.27
CA ALA A 236 7.93 5.92 19.72
C ALA A 236 7.48 4.63 20.42
N VAL A 237 6.37 4.04 19.96
CA VAL A 237 5.80 2.79 20.50
C VAL A 237 6.75 1.62 20.24
N GLY A 238 7.34 1.55 19.04
CA GLY A 238 8.33 0.55 18.66
C GLY A 238 9.56 0.58 19.54
N GLY A 239 10.09 1.77 19.82
CA GLY A 239 11.22 1.97 20.74
C GLY A 239 10.92 1.47 22.17
N ILE A 240 9.72 1.74 22.69
CA ILE A 240 9.30 1.24 24.01
C ILE A 240 9.21 -0.30 24.01
N ASN A 241 8.67 -0.91 22.96
CA ASN A 241 8.58 -2.37 22.84
C ASN A 241 9.94 -3.06 22.75
N VAL A 242 10.89 -2.50 22.00
CA VAL A 242 12.28 -3.00 21.95
C VAL A 242 12.96 -2.83 23.30
N LYS A 243 12.81 -1.67 23.96
CA LYS A 243 13.35 -1.45 25.31
C LYS A 243 12.80 -2.48 26.30
N ASP A 244 11.49 -2.74 26.28
CA ASP A 244 10.86 -3.70 27.18
C ASP A 244 11.39 -5.14 26.99
N PHE A 245 11.93 -5.50 25.82
CA PHE A 245 12.61 -6.79 25.64
C PHE A 245 13.90 -6.89 26.48
N PHE A 246 14.73 -5.83 26.46
CA PHE A 246 16.02 -5.81 27.17
C PHE A 246 15.89 -5.44 28.65
N LEU A 247 15.02 -4.47 28.96
CA LEU A 247 14.83 -3.85 30.28
C LEU A 247 13.35 -3.96 30.68
N PHE A 248 12.90 -5.19 30.92
CA PHE A 248 11.51 -5.49 31.22
C PHE A 248 11.07 -4.79 32.52
N LYS A 249 9.95 -4.05 32.45
CA LYS A 249 9.35 -3.27 33.55
C LYS A 249 10.22 -2.16 34.17
N GLN A 250 11.35 -1.80 33.57
CA GLN A 250 12.16 -0.65 34.03
C GLN A 250 11.77 0.62 33.25
N GLY A 251 11.33 1.66 33.97
CA GLY A 251 10.91 2.94 33.39
C GLY A 251 9.55 2.90 32.70
N VAL A 252 9.38 3.70 31.64
CA VAL A 252 8.14 3.75 30.83
C VAL A 252 7.97 2.42 30.09
N SER A 253 6.86 1.72 30.30
CA SER A 253 6.57 0.43 29.69
C SER A 253 5.09 0.39 29.30
N LEU A 254 4.78 -0.20 28.14
CA LEU A 254 3.40 -0.39 27.66
C LEU A 254 2.72 -1.62 28.28
N VAL A 255 3.36 -2.28 29.26
CA VAL A 255 2.70 -3.30 30.10
C VAL A 255 1.83 -2.62 31.16
N ILE A 256 0.68 -3.23 31.44
CA ILE A 256 -0.20 -2.85 32.56
C ILE A 256 0.63 -2.77 33.86
N PRO A 257 0.69 -1.59 34.51
CA PRO A 257 1.44 -1.41 35.76
C PRO A 257 0.99 -2.39 36.85
N GLU A 258 1.90 -2.90 37.67
CA GLU A 258 1.56 -3.81 38.78
C GLU A 258 0.53 -3.20 39.75
N SER A 259 0.53 -1.87 39.91
CA SER A 259 -0.46 -1.15 40.72
C SER A 259 -1.87 -1.11 40.11
N ALA A 260 -2.00 -1.22 38.79
CA ALA A 260 -3.28 -1.21 38.07
C ALA A 260 -3.84 -2.62 37.87
N LYS A 261 -2.99 -3.66 37.92
CA LYS A 261 -3.42 -5.06 37.76
C LYS A 261 -4.52 -5.47 38.74
N PRO A 262 -4.44 -5.23 40.07
CA PRO A 262 -5.47 -5.69 41.01
C PRO A 262 -6.86 -5.11 40.67
N LYS A 263 -6.95 -3.79 40.42
CA LYS A 263 -8.21 -3.12 40.04
C LYS A 263 -8.73 -3.60 38.69
N LEU A 264 -7.85 -3.83 37.71
CA LEU A 264 -8.24 -4.39 36.43
C LEU A 264 -8.75 -5.82 36.58
N PHE A 265 -8.04 -6.68 37.31
CA PHE A 265 -8.43 -8.06 37.58
C PHE A 265 -9.70 -8.15 38.43
N GLU A 266 -9.96 -7.21 39.33
CA GLU A 266 -11.24 -7.08 40.05
C GLU A 266 -12.38 -6.70 39.12
N ARG A 267 -12.19 -5.69 38.26
CA ARG A 267 -13.20 -5.32 37.24
C ARG A 267 -13.45 -6.48 36.29
N MET A 268 -12.41 -7.15 35.84
CA MET A 268 -12.51 -8.33 34.98
C MET A 268 -13.15 -9.52 35.69
N ARG A 269 -12.86 -9.76 36.97
CA ARG A 269 -13.58 -10.76 37.78
C ARG A 269 -15.02 -10.37 38.03
N GLY A 270 -15.34 -9.08 38.18
CA GLY A 270 -16.70 -8.58 38.25
C GLY A 270 -17.48 -8.87 36.96
N LEU A 271 -16.83 -8.67 35.81
CA LEU A 271 -17.39 -9.03 34.49
C LEU A 271 -17.50 -10.54 34.27
N LEU A 272 -16.58 -11.35 34.81
CA LEU A 272 -16.64 -12.81 34.75
C LEU A 272 -17.61 -13.42 35.78
N LYS A 273 -17.88 -12.72 36.88
CA LYS A 273 -18.94 -13.03 37.85
C LYS A 273 -20.30 -12.48 37.42
N ALA A 274 -20.36 -11.66 36.37
CA ALA A 274 -21.62 -11.20 35.83
C ALA A 274 -22.40 -12.43 35.28
N PRO A 275 -23.62 -12.69 35.76
CA PRO A 275 -24.35 -13.92 35.43
C PRO A 275 -24.87 -13.95 33.99
N THR A 276 -24.76 -12.85 33.23
CA THR A 276 -25.40 -12.69 31.92
C THR A 276 -24.39 -12.74 30.77
N MET A 277 -24.69 -13.57 29.77
CA MET A 277 -23.89 -13.71 28.53
C MET A 277 -23.68 -12.36 27.82
N SER A 278 -24.57 -11.39 28.00
CA SER A 278 -24.50 -10.05 27.41
C SER A 278 -23.33 -9.22 27.93
N ALA A 279 -23.02 -9.24 29.23
CA ALA A 279 -21.91 -8.48 29.79
C ALA A 279 -20.55 -8.97 29.27
N LEU A 280 -20.43 -10.29 29.10
CA LEU A 280 -19.26 -10.95 28.54
C LEU A 280 -19.05 -10.59 27.05
N ILE A 281 -20.13 -10.60 26.28
CA ILE A 281 -20.12 -10.19 24.86
C ILE A 281 -19.73 -8.72 24.73
N ALA A 282 -20.37 -7.84 25.50
CA ALA A 282 -20.07 -6.41 25.49
C ALA A 282 -18.61 -6.12 25.87
N GLY A 283 -18.08 -6.79 26.91
CA GLY A 283 -16.67 -6.66 27.29
C GLY A 283 -15.71 -7.14 26.20
N THR A 284 -16.07 -8.22 25.48
CA THR A 284 -15.28 -8.73 24.35
C THR A 284 -15.24 -7.75 23.18
N ILE A 285 -16.38 -7.13 22.86
CA ILE A 285 -16.48 -6.12 21.79
C ILE A 285 -15.61 -4.90 22.12
N VAL A 286 -15.72 -4.36 23.34
CA VAL A 286 -14.89 -3.22 23.78
C VAL A 286 -13.40 -3.55 23.72
N LEU A 287 -13.03 -4.76 24.15
CA LEU A 287 -11.65 -5.22 24.07
C LEU A 287 -11.18 -5.36 22.62
N ALA A 288 -12.00 -5.92 21.73
CA ALA A 288 -11.68 -6.04 20.30
C ALA A 288 -11.46 -4.67 19.66
N ILE A 289 -12.35 -3.70 19.91
CA ILE A 289 -12.20 -2.32 19.42
C ILE A 289 -10.90 -1.69 19.93
N SER A 290 -10.63 -1.82 21.24
CA SER A 290 -9.41 -1.28 21.85
C SER A 290 -8.14 -1.92 21.29
N ALA A 291 -8.17 -3.23 21.08
CA ALA A 291 -7.05 -3.98 20.49
C ALA A 291 -6.77 -3.51 19.05
N ASN A 292 -7.82 -3.35 18.24
CA ASN A 292 -7.69 -2.91 16.85
C ASN A 292 -7.19 -1.47 16.76
N ALA A 293 -7.66 -0.58 17.64
CA ALA A 293 -7.15 0.80 17.69
C ALA A 293 -5.64 0.84 17.96
N TYR A 294 -5.14 -0.04 18.83
CA TYR A 294 -3.70 -0.19 19.07
C TYR A 294 -2.97 -0.83 17.89
N GLU A 295 -3.58 -1.84 17.26
CA GLU A 295 -3.02 -2.53 16.09
C GLU A 295 -2.87 -1.63 14.87
N LEU A 296 -3.79 -0.68 14.66
CA LEU A 296 -3.68 0.31 13.59
C LEU A 296 -2.36 1.08 13.65
N LEU A 297 -1.82 1.33 14.85
CA LEU A 297 -0.51 1.97 15.01
C LEU A 297 0.65 1.06 14.53
N CYS A 298 0.47 -0.26 14.60
CA CYS A 298 1.47 -1.26 14.24
C CYS A 298 1.50 -1.54 12.73
N THR A 299 0.33 -1.53 12.06
CA THR A 299 0.20 -2.07 10.69
C THR A 299 -0.51 -1.17 9.69
N ALA A 300 -0.91 0.07 10.04
CA ALA A 300 -1.63 0.99 9.14
C ALA A 300 -0.95 1.23 7.77
N GLY A 301 0.36 1.01 7.65
CA GLY A 301 1.09 1.07 6.38
C GLY A 301 0.53 0.11 5.32
N PHE A 302 0.15 -1.12 5.69
CA PHE A 302 -0.36 -2.12 4.74
C PHE A 302 -1.73 -1.74 4.15
N PRO A 303 -2.76 -1.40 4.95
CA PRO A 303 -4.01 -0.81 4.45
C PRO A 303 -3.81 0.42 3.57
N MET A 304 -2.89 1.31 3.95
CA MET A 304 -2.65 2.55 3.23
C MET A 304 -2.15 2.27 1.81
N VAL A 305 -1.15 1.39 1.69
CA VAL A 305 -0.59 1.00 0.39
C VAL A 305 -1.62 0.25 -0.43
N TYR A 306 -2.31 -0.71 0.19
CA TYR A 306 -3.29 -1.53 -0.49
C TYR A 306 -4.44 -0.69 -1.06
N THR A 307 -5.03 0.19 -0.24
CA THR A 307 -6.10 1.09 -0.69
C THR A 307 -5.60 2.05 -1.78
N ARG A 308 -4.34 2.52 -1.71
CA ARG A 308 -3.74 3.32 -2.78
C ARG A 308 -3.64 2.54 -4.09
N VAL A 309 -3.09 1.32 -4.07
CA VAL A 309 -2.99 0.46 -5.26
C VAL A 309 -4.38 0.17 -5.85
N LEU A 310 -5.39 -0.08 -5.01
CA LEU A 310 -6.78 -0.18 -5.45
C LEU A 310 -7.20 1.06 -6.23
N THR A 311 -7.05 2.28 -5.67
CA THR A 311 -7.46 3.53 -6.35
C THR A 311 -6.78 3.78 -7.69
N LEU A 312 -5.57 3.23 -7.90
CA LEU A 312 -4.84 3.34 -9.17
C LEU A 312 -5.41 2.45 -10.27
N ASN A 313 -6.08 1.36 -9.92
CA ASN A 313 -6.68 0.41 -10.85
C ASN A 313 -8.06 0.85 -11.37
N LYS A 314 -8.54 2.06 -11.00
CA LYS A 314 -9.80 2.66 -11.47
C LYS A 314 -10.99 1.69 -11.46
N LEU A 315 -11.15 0.95 -10.36
CA LEU A 315 -12.21 -0.03 -10.20
C LEU A 315 -13.56 0.63 -9.86
N SER A 316 -14.65 -0.12 -9.99
CA SER A 316 -15.96 0.33 -9.50
C SER A 316 -16.02 0.32 -7.97
N ALA A 317 -16.94 1.09 -7.39
CA ALA A 317 -17.11 1.13 -5.93
C ALA A 317 -17.34 -0.27 -5.33
N PHE A 318 -18.16 -1.09 -5.99
CA PHE A 318 -18.44 -2.45 -5.55
C PHE A 318 -17.18 -3.33 -5.53
N GLN A 319 -16.34 -3.24 -6.58
CA GLN A 319 -15.09 -3.99 -6.65
C GLN A 319 -14.12 -3.60 -5.54
N TYR A 320 -14.03 -2.31 -5.18
CA TYR A 320 -13.20 -1.89 -4.05
C TYR A 320 -13.60 -2.60 -2.76
N TYR A 321 -14.89 -2.60 -2.42
CA TYR A 321 -15.36 -3.24 -1.20
C TYR A 321 -15.17 -4.77 -1.22
N GLN A 322 -15.31 -5.43 -2.36
CA GLN A 322 -15.01 -6.87 -2.48
C GLN A 322 -13.54 -7.17 -2.18
N TYR A 323 -12.63 -6.35 -2.71
CA TYR A 323 -11.20 -6.47 -2.45
C TYR A 323 -10.84 -6.15 -0.99
N LEU A 324 -11.54 -5.21 -0.34
CA LEU A 324 -11.40 -4.99 1.10
C LEU A 324 -11.90 -6.18 1.91
N VAL A 325 -13.02 -6.81 1.53
CA VAL A 325 -13.51 -8.03 2.21
C VAL A 325 -12.53 -9.18 2.04
N LEU A 326 -12.02 -9.42 0.83
CA LEU A 326 -11.02 -10.46 0.57
C LEU A 326 -9.78 -10.27 1.44
N TYR A 327 -9.27 -9.03 1.52
CA TYR A 327 -8.18 -8.67 2.40
C TYR A 327 -8.47 -9.06 3.86
N ASN A 328 -9.64 -8.65 4.35
CA ASN A 328 -10.04 -8.89 5.74
C ASN A 328 -10.22 -10.37 6.07
N ILE A 329 -10.73 -11.16 5.12
CA ILE A 329 -10.81 -12.62 5.28
C ILE A 329 -9.42 -13.22 5.48
N VAL A 330 -8.45 -12.86 4.64
CA VAL A 330 -7.08 -13.36 4.78
C VAL A 330 -6.47 -12.89 6.10
N TYR A 331 -6.70 -11.62 6.47
CA TYR A 331 -6.22 -11.02 7.70
C TYR A 331 -6.71 -11.74 8.98
N VAL A 332 -7.99 -12.14 9.06
CA VAL A 332 -8.52 -12.79 10.27
C VAL A 332 -8.14 -14.27 10.43
N VAL A 333 -7.65 -14.92 9.38
CA VAL A 333 -7.38 -16.38 9.39
C VAL A 333 -6.39 -16.77 10.50
N PRO A 334 -5.21 -16.15 10.67
CA PRO A 334 -4.31 -16.55 11.76
C PRO A 334 -4.90 -16.35 13.15
N LEU A 335 -5.67 -15.28 13.37
CA LEU A 335 -6.36 -15.06 14.65
C LEU A 335 -7.39 -16.17 14.93
N ALA A 336 -8.16 -16.56 13.91
CA ALA A 336 -9.11 -17.67 14.01
C ALA A 336 -8.39 -19.01 14.31
N VAL A 337 -7.25 -19.26 13.67
CA VAL A 337 -6.40 -20.44 13.93
C VAL A 337 -5.90 -20.43 15.39
N ILE A 338 -5.43 -19.29 15.90
CA ILE A 338 -5.00 -19.16 17.30
C ILE A 338 -6.15 -19.47 18.27
N VAL A 339 -7.35 -18.91 18.03
CA VAL A 339 -8.56 -19.21 18.83
C VAL A 339 -8.88 -20.70 18.81
N ALA A 340 -8.87 -21.32 17.64
CA ALA A 340 -9.17 -22.74 17.48
C ALA A 340 -8.17 -23.62 18.23
N VAL A 341 -6.87 -23.39 18.03
CA VAL A 341 -5.80 -24.16 18.69
C VAL A 341 -5.89 -24.04 20.22
N ILE A 342 -6.02 -22.83 20.76
CA ILE A 342 -6.06 -22.63 22.21
C ILE A 342 -7.33 -23.21 22.83
N THR A 343 -8.46 -23.08 22.14
CA THR A 343 -9.74 -23.60 22.63
C THR A 343 -9.77 -25.13 22.63
N VAL A 344 -9.25 -25.77 21.58
CA VAL A 344 -9.15 -27.25 21.50
C VAL A 344 -8.17 -27.79 22.53
N THR A 345 -7.01 -27.14 22.69
CA THR A 345 -5.97 -27.56 23.65
C THR A 345 -6.29 -27.19 25.11
N LEU A 346 -7.42 -26.49 25.37
CA LEU A 346 -7.77 -25.91 26.67
C LEU A 346 -6.61 -25.10 27.29
N GLY A 347 -5.76 -24.53 26.45
CA GLY A 347 -4.58 -23.78 26.85
C GLY A 347 -3.61 -24.55 27.74
N ALA A 348 -3.33 -25.81 27.37
CA ALA A 348 -2.32 -26.66 28.00
C ALA A 348 -0.91 -26.02 28.12
N LYS A 349 -0.64 -24.95 27.36
CA LYS A 349 0.58 -24.12 27.49
C LYS A 349 0.18 -22.66 27.76
N LYS A 350 0.61 -22.11 28.89
CA LYS A 350 0.54 -20.68 29.19
C LYS A 350 1.68 -19.96 28.46
N LEU A 351 1.47 -18.72 28.01
CA LEU A 351 2.60 -17.90 27.57
C LEU A 351 3.51 -17.63 28.76
N THR A 352 4.78 -18.01 28.59
CA THR A 352 5.85 -17.66 29.52
C THR A 352 6.19 -16.17 29.40
N GLU A 353 6.78 -15.60 30.43
CA GLU A 353 7.28 -14.21 30.38
C GLU A 353 8.27 -14.04 29.23
N TRP A 354 9.13 -15.03 28.99
CA TRP A 354 10.07 -15.05 27.89
C TRP A 354 9.38 -14.93 26.52
N GLN A 355 8.33 -15.73 26.27
CA GLN A 355 7.56 -15.63 25.03
C GLN A 355 6.87 -14.26 24.88
N GLY A 356 6.42 -13.67 25.98
CA GLY A 356 5.91 -12.30 25.99
C GLY A 356 6.98 -11.26 25.58
N ARG A 357 8.22 -11.40 26.09
CA ARG A 357 9.35 -10.56 25.69
C ARG A 357 9.70 -10.74 24.21
N GLN A 358 9.72 -11.98 23.70
CA GLN A 358 9.95 -12.25 22.28
C GLN A 358 8.93 -11.55 21.38
N LEU A 359 7.64 -11.65 21.71
CA LEU A 359 6.57 -10.95 20.97
C LEU A 359 6.75 -9.43 20.97
N LYS A 360 7.18 -8.86 22.10
CA LYS A 360 7.50 -7.42 22.19
C LYS A 360 8.66 -7.02 21.30
N LEU A 361 9.73 -7.80 21.25
CA LEU A 361 10.85 -7.51 20.36
C LEU A 361 10.42 -7.53 18.89
N VAL A 362 9.71 -8.58 18.47
CA VAL A 362 9.21 -8.72 17.10
C VAL A 362 8.30 -7.56 16.74
N SER A 363 7.31 -7.25 17.60
CA SER A 363 6.41 -6.11 17.43
C SER A 363 7.18 -4.77 17.36
N GLY A 364 8.14 -4.57 18.26
CA GLY A 364 8.94 -3.35 18.31
C GLY A 364 9.79 -3.14 17.06
N LEU A 365 10.49 -4.17 16.59
CA LEU A 365 11.30 -4.07 15.37
C LEU A 365 10.42 -3.90 14.12
N MET A 366 9.24 -4.53 14.07
CA MET A 366 8.27 -4.31 12.98
C MET A 366 7.79 -2.85 12.96
N MET A 367 7.35 -2.32 14.10
CA MET A 367 6.93 -0.91 14.22
C MET A 367 8.05 0.08 13.88
N LEU A 368 9.28 -0.18 14.34
CA LEU A 368 10.43 0.67 14.02
C LEU A 368 10.70 0.67 12.52
N SER A 369 10.76 -0.51 11.89
CA SER A 369 10.99 -0.63 10.45
C SER A 369 9.91 0.09 9.62
N LEU A 370 8.63 -0.15 9.94
CA LEU A 370 7.50 0.49 9.27
C LEU A 370 7.49 2.00 9.51
N GLY A 371 7.69 2.45 10.75
CA GLY A 371 7.76 3.86 11.11
C GLY A 371 8.88 4.60 10.37
N THR A 372 10.06 3.99 10.26
CA THR A 372 11.17 4.54 9.46
C THR A 372 10.81 4.65 7.99
N VAL A 373 10.20 3.61 7.40
CA VAL A 373 9.80 3.65 5.98
C VAL A 373 8.74 4.73 5.74
N LEU A 374 7.75 4.87 6.63
CA LEU A 374 6.71 5.90 6.52
C LEU A 374 7.25 7.34 6.63
N ILE A 375 8.38 7.56 7.32
CA ILE A 375 8.99 8.90 7.44
C ILE A 375 9.96 9.17 6.30
N VAL A 376 10.82 8.20 5.95
CA VAL A 376 11.89 8.39 4.98
C VAL A 376 11.36 8.35 3.55
N ASN A 377 10.62 7.30 3.21
CA ASN A 377 10.08 7.12 1.87
C ASN A 377 8.92 6.10 1.89
N PRO A 378 7.66 6.55 2.08
CA PRO A 378 6.48 5.70 2.07
C PRO A 378 6.30 4.89 0.78
N ALA A 379 6.87 5.36 -0.33
CA ALA A 379 6.73 4.68 -1.62
C ALA A 379 7.43 3.32 -1.67
N LEU A 380 8.37 3.04 -0.75
CA LEU A 380 8.94 1.69 -0.62
C LEU A 380 7.87 0.64 -0.31
N LEU A 381 6.84 0.99 0.46
CA LEU A 381 5.78 0.03 0.78
C LEU A 381 4.93 -0.34 -0.44
N ASN A 382 4.91 0.50 -1.49
CA ASN A 382 4.24 0.15 -2.76
C ASN A 382 4.88 -1.04 -3.47
N ASN A 383 6.14 -1.35 -3.15
CA ASN A 383 6.81 -2.52 -3.68
C ASN A 383 6.59 -3.72 -2.73
N ALA A 384 5.83 -4.71 -3.20
CA ALA A 384 5.56 -5.93 -2.44
C ALA A 384 6.85 -6.64 -2.00
N LEU A 385 7.88 -6.68 -2.86
CA LEU A 385 9.16 -7.29 -2.53
C LEU A 385 9.87 -6.52 -1.42
N ALA A 386 9.86 -5.18 -1.46
CA ALA A 386 10.45 -4.37 -0.40
C ALA A 386 9.75 -4.63 0.95
N SER A 387 8.43 -4.77 0.94
CA SER A 387 7.65 -5.14 2.14
C SER A 387 8.01 -6.54 2.66
N VAL A 388 8.12 -7.53 1.77
CA VAL A 388 8.53 -8.91 2.12
C VAL A 388 9.95 -8.95 2.66
N VAL A 389 10.91 -8.27 2.00
CA VAL A 389 12.31 -8.21 2.43
C VAL A 389 12.44 -7.50 3.78
N MET A 390 11.71 -6.41 3.98
CA MET A 390 11.67 -5.70 5.26
C MET A 390 11.15 -6.60 6.39
N LEU A 391 10.01 -7.26 6.18
CA LEU A 391 9.44 -8.18 7.19
C LEU A 391 10.34 -9.38 7.45
N GLY A 392 10.87 -10.01 6.39
CA GLY A 392 11.81 -11.12 6.50
C GLY A 392 13.08 -10.73 7.25
N GLY A 393 13.62 -9.55 6.95
CA GLY A 393 14.77 -8.97 7.64
C GLY A 393 14.49 -8.69 9.12
N VAL A 394 13.32 -8.16 9.45
CA VAL A 394 12.89 -7.93 10.84
C VAL A 394 12.74 -9.23 11.62
N LEU A 395 12.12 -10.24 11.03
CA LEU A 395 11.96 -11.56 11.66
C LEU A 395 13.31 -12.25 11.86
N ALA A 396 14.21 -12.19 10.86
CA ALA A 396 15.56 -12.72 10.95
C ALA A 396 16.38 -11.99 12.03
N ALA A 397 16.36 -10.65 12.05
CA ALA A 397 17.02 -9.84 13.07
C ALA A 397 16.47 -10.15 14.48
N SER A 398 15.15 -10.26 14.62
CA SER A 398 14.51 -10.68 15.88
C SER A 398 15.02 -12.04 16.33
N ALA A 399 15.06 -13.02 15.42
CA ALA A 399 15.54 -14.37 15.72
C ALA A 399 17.01 -14.38 16.16
N VAL A 400 17.87 -13.65 15.45
CA VAL A 400 19.29 -13.49 15.80
C VAL A 400 19.45 -12.87 17.19
N ILE A 401 18.75 -11.76 17.47
CA ILE A 401 18.81 -11.09 18.78
C ILE A 401 18.32 -12.03 19.89
N ILE A 402 17.24 -12.77 19.67
CA ILE A 402 16.69 -13.75 20.61
C ILE A 402 17.71 -14.87 20.90
N ILE A 403 18.35 -15.41 19.85
CA ILE A 403 19.35 -16.49 19.99
C ILE A 403 20.58 -15.97 20.74
N VAL A 404 21.12 -14.82 20.34
CA VAL A 404 22.28 -14.21 21.00
C VAL A 404 21.99 -13.92 22.47
N MET A 405 20.82 -13.37 22.78
CA MET A 405 20.42 -13.09 24.17
C MET A 405 20.29 -14.36 25.00
N LYS A 406 19.78 -15.45 24.42
CA LYS A 406 19.69 -16.75 25.09
C LYS A 406 21.07 -17.31 25.44
N THR A 407 22.07 -17.04 24.61
CA THR A 407 23.46 -17.48 24.82
C THR A 407 24.21 -16.59 25.80
N MET A 408 24.08 -15.26 25.68
CA MET A 408 24.84 -14.28 26.46
C MET A 408 24.28 -14.03 27.86
N ARG A 409 22.95 -14.09 28.02
CA ARG A 409 22.25 -13.80 29.29
C ARG A 409 21.25 -14.91 29.64
N PRO A 410 21.73 -16.13 29.97
CA PRO A 410 20.86 -17.24 30.35
C PRO A 410 20.09 -16.97 31.65
N ASP A 411 20.56 -16.05 32.49
CA ASP A 411 19.90 -15.53 33.68
C ASP A 411 18.56 -14.85 33.38
N ILE A 412 18.47 -14.08 32.29
CA ILE A 412 17.22 -13.43 31.85
C ILE A 412 16.19 -14.46 31.34
N VAL A 413 16.66 -15.56 30.76
CA VAL A 413 15.81 -16.64 30.24
C VAL A 413 15.31 -17.57 31.35
N LYS A 414 16.04 -17.67 32.47
CA LYS A 414 15.73 -18.57 33.59
C LYS A 414 14.81 -18.00 34.67
N GLN A 415 14.44 -16.71 34.63
CA GLN A 415 13.41 -16.15 35.55
C GLN A 415 11.96 -16.56 35.20
N VAL A 416 11.78 -17.71 34.53
CA VAL A 416 10.49 -18.29 34.10
C VAL A 416 9.97 -19.27 35.15
#